data_AF-A0A962Y5H7-F1
#
_entry.id   AF-A0A962Y5H7-F1
#
_cell.length_a   1.000
_cell.length_b   1.000
_cell.length_c   1.000
_cell.angle_alpha   90.00
_cell.angle_beta   90.00
_cell.angle_gamma   90.00
#
_symmetry.space_group_name_H-M   'P 1'
#
loop_
_entity.id
_entity.type
_entity.pdbx_description
1 polymer ?
#
loop_
_entity_poly.entity_id
_entity_poly.type
_entity_poly.pdbx_seq_one_letter_code
_entity_poly.pdbx_strand_id
1 'polypeptide(L)'
;KATHEGKVAAEVIAGLPSLFDPMTIPSVAYTDPEVAWMGLTETEAKEKGIEIEKGVFPWVASGRALGIGRDEGMTKLIFDAKSKRLLGAGIVGRNAGELIGETVLGLEMGADAEDIGLTIHPHPTLNETICFAAEMAEGTITDLLPPKKR
;
A
#
# COMPACT_ATOMS: atom_id res chain seq x y z
N LYS A 1 -12.84 0.69 11.55
CA LYS A 1 -13.60 -0.54 11.91
C LYS A 1 -14.95 -0.24 12.55
N ALA A 2 -15.02 0.11 13.84
CA ALA A 2 -16.29 0.24 14.58
C ALA A 2 -17.35 1.11 13.89
N THR A 3 -16.97 2.26 13.33
CA THR A 3 -17.89 3.13 12.59
C THR A 3 -18.50 2.46 11.35
N HIS A 4 -17.75 1.62 10.63
CA HIS A 4 -18.25 0.91 9.45
C HIS A 4 -19.19 -0.22 9.85
N GLU A 5 -18.83 -1.01 10.86
CA GLU A 5 -19.72 -2.05 11.41
C GLU A 5 -21.04 -1.44 11.94
N GLY A 6 -20.97 -0.26 12.57
CA GLY A 6 -22.15 0.47 13.03
C GLY A 6 -23.07 0.92 11.90
N LYS A 7 -22.53 1.32 10.75
CA LYS A 7 -23.33 1.66 9.56
C LYS A 7 -24.06 0.45 9.00
N VAL A 8 -23.36 -0.68 8.86
CA VAL A 8 -23.96 -1.95 8.42
C VAL A 8 -25.08 -2.36 9.37
N ALA A 9 -24.86 -2.27 10.68
CA ALA A 9 -25.90 -2.57 11.67
C ALA A 9 -27.13 -1.66 11.53
N ALA A 10 -26.93 -0.35 11.32
CA ALA A 10 -28.02 0.60 11.11
C ALA A 10 -28.81 0.31 9.83
N GLU A 11 -28.12 0.00 8.73
CA GLU A 11 -28.74 -0.36 7.44
C GLU A 11 -29.57 -1.64 7.55
N VAL A 12 -29.03 -2.68 8.21
CA VAL A 12 -29.74 -3.95 8.43
C VAL A 12 -30.99 -3.75 9.30
N ILE A 13 -30.90 -2.96 10.38
CA ILE A 13 -32.07 -2.62 11.23
C ILE A 13 -33.14 -1.87 10.43
N ALA A 14 -32.73 -1.04 9.47
CA ALA A 14 -33.64 -0.34 8.55
C ALA A 14 -34.22 -1.24 7.45
N GLY A 15 -33.89 -2.54 7.42
CA GLY A 15 -34.33 -3.48 6.40
C GLY A 15 -33.59 -3.37 5.06
N LEU A 16 -32.46 -2.65 5.02
CA LEU A 16 -31.62 -2.53 3.83
C LEU A 16 -30.63 -3.70 3.75
N PRO A 17 -30.38 -4.26 2.55
CA PRO A 17 -29.34 -5.26 2.37
C PRO A 17 -27.97 -4.59 2.55
N SER A 18 -27.22 -5.02 3.57
CA SER A 18 -25.87 -4.53 3.85
C SER A 18 -25.02 -5.64 4.47
N LEU A 19 -23.73 -5.65 4.13
CA LEU A 19 -22.76 -6.64 4.58
C LEU A 19 -21.44 -5.95 4.90
N PHE A 20 -20.82 -6.33 6.01
CA PHE A 20 -19.46 -5.92 6.32
C PHE A 20 -18.46 -6.89 5.70
N ASP A 21 -17.96 -6.55 4.52
CA ASP A 21 -17.02 -7.38 3.75
C ASP A 21 -15.82 -6.58 3.21
N PRO A 22 -15.02 -5.92 4.08
CA PRO A 22 -13.80 -5.27 3.62
C PRO A 22 -12.70 -6.30 3.35
N MET A 23 -11.93 -6.08 2.29
CA MET A 23 -10.72 -6.87 2.00
C MET A 23 -9.63 -6.63 3.05
N THR A 24 -9.63 -5.46 3.68
CA THR A 24 -8.65 -5.10 4.72
C THR A 24 -9.15 -4.00 5.65
N ILE A 25 -8.53 -3.89 6.83
CA ILE A 25 -8.67 -2.73 7.71
C ILE A 25 -7.27 -2.19 7.97
N PRO A 26 -6.95 -0.94 7.57
CA PRO A 26 -5.63 -0.37 7.79
C PRO A 26 -5.35 -0.17 9.28
N SER A 27 -4.08 -0.28 9.64
CA SER A 27 -3.56 -0.01 10.97
C SER A 27 -2.47 1.04 10.87
N VAL A 28 -2.45 1.97 11.83
CA VAL A 28 -1.49 3.08 11.88
C VAL A 28 -0.98 3.27 13.29
N ALA A 29 0.33 3.27 13.46
CA ALA A 29 1.01 3.79 14.63
C ALA A 29 1.43 5.23 14.34
N TYR A 30 0.82 6.20 15.05
CA TYR A 30 1.09 7.64 14.90
C TYR A 30 2.35 8.08 15.66
N THR A 31 3.42 7.32 15.53
CA THR A 31 4.76 7.65 16.03
C THR A 31 5.44 8.66 15.11
N ASP A 32 6.67 9.06 15.45
CA ASP A 32 7.51 9.88 14.58
C ASP A 32 8.80 9.10 14.18
N PRO A 33 8.91 8.57 12.94
CA PRO A 33 7.92 8.59 11.86
C PRO A 33 6.71 7.68 12.11
N GLU A 34 5.62 7.90 11.37
CA GLU A 34 4.43 7.05 11.42
C GLU A 34 4.74 5.69 10.78
N VAL A 35 4.01 4.66 11.21
CA VAL A 35 4.03 3.32 10.60
C VAL A 35 2.61 2.93 10.24
N ALA A 36 2.31 2.79 8.95
CA ALA A 36 1.01 2.39 8.45
C ALA A 36 1.10 1.10 7.64
N TRP A 37 0.13 0.21 7.78
CA TRP A 37 0.06 -1.01 7.00
C TRP A 37 -1.38 -1.49 6.80
N MET A 38 -1.57 -2.31 5.77
CA MET A 38 -2.84 -2.95 5.45
C MET A 38 -2.59 -4.29 4.74
N GLY A 39 -3.55 -5.20 4.83
CA GLY A 39 -3.56 -6.46 4.07
C GLY A 39 -2.52 -7.47 4.59
N LEU A 40 -2.07 -8.34 3.70
CA LEU A 40 -1.11 -9.40 3.98
C LEU A 40 0.29 -8.84 4.26
N THR A 41 0.91 -9.28 5.34
CA THR A 41 2.32 -8.98 5.66
C THR A 41 3.26 -10.07 5.14
N GLU A 42 4.56 -9.76 5.00
CA GLU A 42 5.58 -10.76 4.59
C GLU A 42 5.66 -11.94 5.58
N THR A 43 5.50 -11.66 6.88
CA THR A 43 5.49 -12.70 7.93
C THR A 43 4.31 -13.64 7.75
N GLU A 44 3.10 -13.09 7.58
CA GLU A 44 1.89 -13.89 7.34
C GLU A 44 1.96 -14.67 6.02
N ALA A 45 2.51 -14.06 4.97
CA ALA A 45 2.72 -14.74 3.69
C ALA A 45 3.62 -15.97 3.86
N LYS A 46 4.73 -15.82 4.58
CA LYS A 46 5.65 -16.91 4.89
C LYS A 46 5.00 -18.00 5.75
N GLU A 47 4.24 -17.62 6.77
CA GLU A 47 3.52 -18.56 7.64
C GLU A 47 2.45 -19.36 6.90
N LYS A 48 1.74 -18.71 5.95
CA LYS A 48 0.67 -19.32 5.15
C LYS A 48 1.19 -20.01 3.88
N GLY A 49 2.49 -19.93 3.58
CA GLY A 49 3.07 -20.47 2.35
C GLY A 49 2.56 -19.79 1.07
N ILE A 50 2.20 -18.51 1.15
CA ILE A 50 1.74 -17.71 0.02
C ILE A 50 2.98 -17.18 -0.72
N GLU A 51 3.09 -17.49 -2.01
CA GLU A 51 4.13 -16.94 -2.86
C GLU A 51 3.83 -15.48 -3.19
N ILE A 52 4.76 -14.60 -2.82
CA ILE A 52 4.61 -13.16 -3.02
C ILE A 52 5.79 -12.58 -3.80
N GLU A 53 5.51 -11.49 -4.49
CA GLU A 53 6.51 -10.53 -4.95
C GLU A 53 6.39 -9.25 -4.12
N LYS A 54 7.46 -8.46 -4.07
CA LYS A 54 7.44 -7.19 -3.34
C LYS A 54 8.17 -6.11 -4.10
N GLY A 55 7.60 -4.92 -4.06
CA GLY A 55 8.22 -3.68 -4.49
C GLY A 55 8.53 -2.83 -3.28
N VAL A 56 9.76 -2.32 -3.20
CA VAL A 56 10.20 -1.47 -2.08
C VAL A 56 10.85 -0.23 -2.65
N PHE A 57 10.28 0.93 -2.35
CA PHE A 57 10.85 2.22 -2.69
C PHE A 57 11.37 2.93 -1.43
N PRO A 58 12.70 3.12 -1.29
CA PRO A 58 13.29 3.83 -0.17
C PRO A 58 13.15 5.35 -0.35
N TRP A 59 12.73 6.07 0.70
CA TRP A 59 12.45 7.51 0.57
C TRP A 59 13.70 8.38 0.44
N VAL A 60 14.89 7.83 0.64
CA VAL A 60 16.17 8.46 0.24
C VAL A 60 16.24 8.77 -1.26
N ALA A 61 15.40 8.12 -2.08
CA ALA A 61 15.26 8.39 -3.50
C ALA A 61 14.06 9.31 -3.84
N SER A 62 13.28 9.73 -2.86
CA SER A 62 12.17 10.68 -3.06
C SER A 62 12.68 12.12 -2.95
N GLY A 63 12.60 12.86 -4.05
CA GLY A 63 12.88 14.31 -4.02
C GLY A 63 12.02 15.07 -3.02
N ARG A 64 10.75 14.66 -2.84
CA ARG A 64 9.87 15.25 -1.83
C ARG A 64 10.34 14.95 -0.40
N ALA A 65 10.70 13.70 -0.09
CA ALA A 65 11.15 13.32 1.25
C ALA A 65 12.45 14.02 1.64
N LEU A 66 13.41 14.09 0.70
CA LEU A 66 14.63 14.88 0.85
C LEU A 66 14.31 16.36 1.08
N GLY A 67 13.38 16.93 0.30
CA GLY A 67 12.99 18.34 0.39
C GLY A 67 12.34 18.73 1.72
N ILE A 68 11.77 17.76 2.47
CA ILE A 68 11.23 17.99 3.82
C ILE A 68 12.15 17.48 4.93
N GLY A 69 13.33 16.96 4.59
CA GLY A 69 14.31 16.41 5.53
C GLY A 69 13.83 15.18 6.30
N ARG A 70 13.02 14.32 5.64
CA ARG A 70 12.40 13.11 6.23
C ARG A 70 12.58 11.89 5.33
N ASP A 71 13.82 11.63 4.92
CA ASP A 71 14.20 10.58 3.97
C ASP A 71 14.39 9.20 4.61
N GLU A 72 14.25 9.08 5.93
CA GLU A 72 14.33 7.82 6.68
C GLU A 72 13.21 6.81 6.39
N GLY A 73 12.21 7.20 5.58
CA GLY A 73 11.03 6.40 5.27
C GLY A 73 11.21 5.36 4.16
N MET A 74 10.18 4.54 3.97
CA MET A 74 10.05 3.65 2.81
C MET A 74 8.59 3.32 2.52
N THR A 75 8.28 3.03 1.26
CA THR A 75 7.00 2.48 0.81
C THR A 75 7.23 1.07 0.30
N LYS A 76 6.43 0.11 0.78
CA LYS A 76 6.48 -1.30 0.38
C LYS A 76 5.09 -1.77 -0.06
N LEU A 77 5.03 -2.39 -1.23
CA LEU A 77 3.86 -3.10 -1.74
C LEU A 77 4.17 -4.60 -1.85
N ILE A 78 3.18 -5.42 -1.54
CA ILE A 78 3.25 -6.88 -1.60
C ILE A 78 2.22 -7.34 -2.61
N PHE A 79 2.65 -8.11 -3.59
CA PHE A 79 1.85 -8.61 -4.69
C PHE A 79 1.80 -10.13 -4.69
N ASP A 80 0.72 -10.70 -5.18
CA ASP A 80 0.65 -12.13 -5.47
C ASP A 80 1.61 -12.48 -6.61
N ALA A 81 2.43 -13.52 -6.44
CA ALA A 81 3.48 -13.84 -7.42
C ALA A 81 2.93 -14.23 -8.81
N LYS A 82 1.68 -14.72 -8.89
CA LYS A 82 1.09 -15.23 -10.14
C LYS A 82 0.17 -14.20 -10.79
N SER A 83 -0.77 -13.68 -10.02
CA SER A 83 -1.80 -12.76 -10.50
C SER A 83 -1.37 -11.29 -10.45
N LYS A 84 -0.22 -10.98 -9.81
CA LYS A 84 0.30 -9.62 -9.63
C LYS A 84 -0.60 -8.66 -8.85
N ARG A 85 -1.73 -9.15 -8.34
CA ARG A 85 -2.66 -8.36 -7.52
C ARG A 85 -2.00 -7.91 -6.23
N LEU A 86 -2.31 -6.69 -5.82
CA LEU A 86 -1.93 -6.18 -4.51
C LEU A 86 -2.53 -7.08 -3.42
N LEU A 87 -1.71 -7.49 -2.46
CA LEU A 87 -2.12 -8.29 -1.29
C LEU A 87 -1.96 -7.51 0.01
N GLY A 88 -1.01 -6.56 0.05
CA GLY A 88 -0.75 -5.76 1.23
C GLY A 88 0.23 -4.63 0.96
N ALA A 89 0.30 -3.69 1.90
CA ALA A 89 1.18 -2.55 1.83
C ALA A 89 1.68 -2.16 3.23
N GLY A 90 2.87 -1.57 3.26
CA GLY A 90 3.44 -0.98 4.47
C GLY A 90 4.21 0.29 4.13
N ILE A 91 3.97 1.35 4.89
CA ILE A 91 4.59 2.65 4.72
C ILE A 91 5.14 3.11 6.07
N VAL A 92 6.40 3.52 6.10
CA VAL A 92 7.00 4.21 7.25
C VAL A 92 7.49 5.56 6.78
N GLY A 93 7.12 6.61 7.50
CA GLY A 93 7.49 7.98 7.14
C GLY A 93 6.43 9.00 7.54
N ARG A 94 6.70 10.27 7.24
CA ARG A 94 5.75 11.35 7.48
C ARG A 94 4.48 11.13 6.65
N ASN A 95 3.30 11.31 7.24
CA ASN A 95 2.00 11.12 6.59
C ASN A 95 1.70 9.68 6.12
N ALA A 96 2.38 8.65 6.64
CA ALA A 96 2.12 7.26 6.25
C ALA A 96 0.65 6.85 6.41
N GLY A 97 -0.03 7.32 7.46
CA GLY A 97 -1.45 7.07 7.70
C GLY A 97 -2.38 7.70 6.67
N GLU A 98 -1.97 8.77 6.00
CA GLU A 98 -2.72 9.37 4.89
C GLU A 98 -2.47 8.61 3.58
N LEU A 99 -1.22 8.20 3.35
CA LEU A 99 -0.80 7.50 2.13
C LEU A 99 -1.39 6.08 2.03
N ILE A 100 -1.53 5.38 3.16
CA ILE A 100 -2.00 3.98 3.15
C ILE A 100 -3.42 3.83 2.58
N GLY A 101 -4.23 4.89 2.63
CA GLY A 101 -5.61 4.88 2.13
C GLY A 101 -5.73 4.52 0.66
N GLU A 102 -4.80 4.98 -0.19
CA GLU A 102 -4.79 4.62 -1.61
C GLU A 102 -4.56 3.12 -1.81
N THR A 103 -3.63 2.54 -1.05
CA THR A 103 -3.33 1.10 -1.15
C THR A 103 -4.51 0.24 -0.68
N VAL A 104 -5.27 0.71 0.31
CA VAL A 104 -6.52 0.06 0.74
C VAL A 104 -7.52 0.07 -0.42
N LEU A 105 -7.72 1.21 -1.08
CA LEU A 105 -8.58 1.28 -2.26
C LEU A 105 -8.09 0.36 -3.39
N GLY A 106 -6.78 0.33 -3.66
CA GLY A 106 -6.18 -0.57 -4.65
C GLY A 106 -6.47 -2.04 -4.36
N LEU A 107 -6.37 -2.47 -3.10
CA LEU A 107 -6.70 -3.84 -2.69
C LEU A 107 -8.19 -4.15 -2.87
N GLU A 108 -9.08 -3.23 -2.45
CA GLU A 108 -10.52 -3.39 -2.62
C GLU A 108 -10.93 -3.49 -4.10
N MET A 109 -10.25 -2.77 -4.98
CA MET A 109 -10.45 -2.83 -6.44
C MET A 109 -9.82 -4.06 -7.09
N GLY A 110 -8.98 -4.81 -6.37
CA GLY A 110 -8.21 -5.92 -6.91
C GLY A 110 -7.14 -5.49 -7.92
N ALA A 111 -6.60 -4.27 -7.77
CA ALA A 111 -5.58 -3.70 -8.63
C ALA A 111 -4.29 -4.54 -8.60
N ASP A 112 -3.60 -4.59 -9.73
CA ASP A 112 -2.28 -5.18 -9.84
C ASP A 112 -1.15 -4.13 -9.86
N ALA A 113 0.09 -4.59 -9.94
CA ALA A 113 1.25 -3.71 -9.95
C ALA A 113 1.29 -2.79 -11.19
N GLU A 114 0.76 -3.24 -12.34
CA GLU A 114 0.69 -2.44 -13.57
C GLU A 114 -0.35 -1.33 -13.43
N ASP A 115 -1.54 -1.62 -12.88
CA ASP A 115 -2.58 -0.63 -12.59
C ASP A 115 -2.03 0.54 -11.75
N ILE A 116 -1.27 0.21 -10.69
CA ILE A 116 -0.68 1.21 -9.79
C ILE A 116 0.47 1.94 -10.49
N GLY A 117 1.37 1.22 -11.16
CA GLY A 117 2.55 1.80 -11.83
C GLY A 117 2.20 2.69 -13.02
N LEU A 118 1.10 2.41 -13.73
CA LEU A 118 0.62 3.24 -14.84
C LEU A 118 -0.24 4.43 -14.39
N THR A 119 -0.64 4.47 -13.12
CA THR A 119 -1.38 5.60 -12.57
C THR A 119 -0.45 6.80 -12.40
N ILE A 120 -0.82 7.94 -13.00
CA ILE A 120 -0.04 9.18 -12.91
C ILE A 120 -0.22 9.79 -11.51
N HIS A 121 0.77 9.59 -10.65
CA HIS A 121 0.83 10.23 -9.35
C HIS A 121 1.44 11.64 -9.47
N PRO A 122 1.00 12.62 -8.66
CA PRO A 122 1.53 13.97 -8.71
C PRO A 122 2.99 14.04 -8.23
N HIS A 123 3.80 14.85 -8.93
CA HIS A 123 5.20 15.10 -8.60
C HIS A 123 5.46 16.58 -8.27
N PRO A 124 6.30 16.92 -7.27
CA PRO A 124 6.92 16.02 -6.29
C PRO A 124 6.01 15.82 -5.06
N THR A 125 5.71 14.57 -4.70
CA THR A 125 4.92 14.21 -3.52
C THR A 125 5.47 12.98 -2.78
N LEU A 126 4.93 12.67 -1.59
CA LEU A 126 5.18 11.37 -0.96
C LEU A 126 4.25 10.29 -1.53
N ASN A 127 3.16 10.69 -2.17
CA ASN A 127 2.16 9.80 -2.74
C ASN A 127 2.71 9.02 -3.94
N GLU A 128 3.51 9.65 -4.81
CA GLU A 128 4.20 8.98 -5.92
C GLU A 128 5.14 7.83 -5.49
N THR A 129 5.51 7.74 -4.20
CA THR A 129 6.30 6.59 -3.71
C THR A 129 5.52 5.26 -3.76
N ILE A 130 4.19 5.30 -3.84
CA ILE A 130 3.33 4.12 -4.07
C ILE A 130 3.52 3.63 -5.50
N CYS A 131 3.43 4.53 -6.49
CA CYS A 131 3.77 4.25 -7.88
C CYS A 131 5.16 3.65 -8.01
N PHE A 132 6.18 4.32 -7.46
CA PHE A 132 7.55 3.84 -7.58
C PHE A 132 7.76 2.49 -6.90
N ALA A 133 7.06 2.19 -5.81
CA ALA A 133 7.10 0.85 -5.23
C ALA A 133 6.48 -0.20 -6.17
N ALA A 134 5.42 0.12 -6.90
CA ALA A 134 4.85 -0.77 -7.91
C ALA A 134 5.82 -0.95 -9.11
N GLU A 135 6.41 0.13 -9.62
CA GLU A 135 7.42 0.07 -10.68
C GLU A 135 8.68 -0.71 -10.27
N MET A 136 9.05 -0.67 -8.99
CA MET A 136 10.11 -1.51 -8.44
C MET A 136 9.76 -3.00 -8.50
N ALA A 137 8.49 -3.37 -8.33
CA ALA A 137 8.03 -4.76 -8.48
C ALA A 137 8.00 -5.19 -9.95
N GLU A 138 7.51 -4.31 -10.85
CA GLU A 138 7.45 -4.55 -12.30
C GLU A 138 8.83 -4.48 -12.99
N GLY A 139 9.82 -3.85 -12.33
CA GLY A 139 11.15 -3.63 -12.89
C GLY A 139 11.17 -2.55 -13.98
N THR A 140 10.22 -1.60 -13.93
CA THR A 140 10.07 -0.48 -14.86
C THR A 140 10.60 0.84 -14.33
N ILE A 141 10.93 0.90 -13.03
CA ILE A 141 11.45 2.09 -12.33
C ILE A 141 12.66 2.70 -13.06
N THR A 142 12.67 4.03 -13.14
CA THR A 142 13.79 4.78 -13.76
C THR A 142 14.54 5.69 -12.79
N ASP A 143 13.93 6.04 -11.65
CA ASP A 143 14.55 6.80 -10.56
C ASP A 143 15.59 5.98 -9.77
N LEU A 144 15.51 4.65 -9.87
CA LEU A 144 16.41 3.69 -9.24
C LEU A 144 16.85 2.63 -10.25
N LEU A 145 17.90 1.89 -9.91
CA LEU A 145 18.25 0.69 -10.66
C LEU A 145 17.17 -0.38 -10.42
N PRO A 146 16.51 -0.88 -11.48
CA PRO A 146 15.52 -1.94 -11.32
C PRO A 146 16.19 -3.17 -10.71
N PRO A 147 15.48 -3.91 -9.82
CA PRO A 147 16.01 -5.16 -9.30
C PRO A 147 16.34 -6.10 -10.46
N LYS A 148 17.48 -6.81 -10.38
CA LYS A 148 17.81 -7.83 -11.39
C LYS A 148 16.65 -8.81 -11.47
N LYS A 149 16.08 -8.98 -12.68
CA LYS A 149 15.05 -10.01 -12.95
C LYS A 149 15.53 -11.34 -12.36
N ARG A 150 14.73 -11.91 -11.45
CA ARG A 150 14.97 -13.23 -10.87
C ARG A 150 14.65 -14.32 -11.87
#